data_AF-A0A1I1GCS2-F1
#
_entry.id   AF-A0A1I1GCS2-F1
#
_cell.length_a   1.000
_cell.length_b   1.000
_cell.length_c   1.000
_cell.angle_alpha   90.00
_cell.angle_beta   90.00
_cell.angle_gamma   90.00
#
_symmetry.space_group_name_H-M   'P 1'
#
loop_
_entity.id
_entity.type
_entity.pdbx_description
1 polymer ?
#
loop_
_entity_poly.entity_id
_entity_poly.type
_entity_poly.pdbx_seq_one_letter_code
_entity_poly.pdbx_strand_id
1 'polypeptide(L)'
;MNRNRRQRLQLIDKARRLSIGRQGELVGVSRSSFYYKPVTQSRLNLELMRLIDEEYMLHPWLGVPRTTTWLRKDKGYQINPKRIEPLYRLMGLSAVGPKPNTSKRGKGSQHRVYKYLLGM
;
A
#
# COMPACT_ATOMS: atom_id res chain seq x y z
N MET A 1 -14.57 26.54 20.66
CA MET A 1 -15.28 25.32 20.20
C MET A 1 -14.42 24.56 19.20
N ASN A 2 -13.84 23.42 19.58
CA ASN A 2 -12.98 22.62 18.70
C ASN A 2 -13.81 21.69 17.80
N ARG A 3 -14.13 22.13 16.57
CA ARG A 3 -14.84 21.29 15.56
C ARG A 3 -13.89 20.28 14.94
N ASN A 4 -14.31 19.02 14.78
CA ASN A 4 -13.56 17.97 14.08
C ASN A 4 -13.60 18.17 12.55
N ARG A 5 -12.65 17.62 11.79
CA ARG A 5 -12.53 17.71 10.33
C ARG A 5 -13.82 17.32 9.59
N ARG A 6 -14.55 16.28 10.04
CA ARG A 6 -15.84 15.88 9.44
C ARG A 6 -16.91 16.97 9.60
N GLN A 7 -17.00 17.57 10.78
CA GLN A 7 -17.93 18.66 11.06
C GLN A 7 -17.58 19.92 10.26
N ARG A 8 -16.29 20.18 10.06
CA ARG A 8 -15.80 21.26 9.19
C ARG A 8 -16.19 21.05 7.73
N LEU A 9 -16.08 19.83 7.20
CA LEU A 9 -16.48 19.50 5.83
C LEU A 9 -17.97 19.76 5.56
N GLN A 10 -18.84 19.56 6.55
CA GLN A 10 -20.29 19.81 6.44
C GLN A 10 -20.64 21.30 6.25
N LEU A 11 -19.71 22.22 6.53
CA LEU A 11 -19.93 23.67 6.37
C LEU A 11 -19.70 24.15 4.94
N ILE A 12 -19.10 23.30 4.09
CA ILE A 12 -18.79 23.59 2.70
C ILE A 12 -19.96 23.15 1.83
N ASP A 13 -20.46 24.05 0.99
CA ASP A 13 -21.58 23.80 0.09
C ASP A 13 -21.37 24.44 -1.29
N LYS A 14 -21.82 23.74 -2.34
CA LYS A 14 -21.69 24.16 -3.74
C LYS A 14 -22.63 25.30 -4.11
N ALA A 15 -23.77 25.46 -3.42
CA ALA A 15 -24.79 26.44 -3.77
C ALA A 15 -24.53 27.86 -3.20
N ARG A 16 -23.39 28.07 -2.52
CA ARG A 16 -23.05 29.37 -1.91
C ARG A 16 -22.34 30.31 -2.89
N ARG A 17 -22.43 31.62 -2.63
CA ARG A 17 -21.76 32.67 -3.42
C ARG A 17 -20.22 32.58 -3.45
N LEU A 18 -19.61 31.84 -2.52
CA LEU A 18 -18.15 31.67 -2.43
C LEU A 18 -17.70 30.37 -3.10
N SER A 19 -16.52 30.39 -3.74
CA SER A 19 -15.94 29.17 -4.31
C SER A 19 -15.60 28.13 -3.22
N ILE A 20 -15.64 26.84 -3.57
CA ILE A 20 -15.29 25.73 -2.65
C ILE A 20 -13.87 25.90 -2.09
N GLY A 21 -12.94 26.45 -2.89
CA GLY A 21 -11.59 26.76 -2.45
C GLY A 21 -11.57 27.77 -1.31
N ARG A 22 -12.30 28.89 -1.46
CA ARG A 22 -12.42 29.93 -0.44
C ARG A 22 -13.14 29.44 0.81
N GLN A 23 -14.20 28.63 0.64
CA GLN A 23 -14.90 28.02 1.77
C GLN A 23 -14.00 27.07 2.56
N GLY A 24 -13.20 26.25 1.86
CA GLY A 24 -12.22 25.35 2.49
C GLY A 24 -11.17 26.13 3.27
N GLU A 25 -10.65 27.21 2.70
CA GLU A 25 -9.68 28.11 3.37
C GLU A 25 -10.23 28.68 4.67
N LEU A 26 -11.44 29.25 4.64
CA LEU A 26 -12.10 29.83 5.82
C LEU A 26 -12.37 28.81 6.94
N VAL A 27 -12.60 27.56 6.56
CA VAL A 27 -12.94 26.47 7.49
C VAL A 27 -11.70 25.64 7.87
N GLY A 28 -10.53 25.91 7.27
CA GLY A 28 -9.28 25.19 7.51
C GLY A 28 -9.29 23.75 6.98
N VAL A 29 -9.90 23.52 5.82
CA VAL A 29 -9.95 22.20 5.15
C VAL A 29 -9.55 22.34 3.68
N SER A 30 -8.72 21.41 3.18
CA SER A 30 -8.33 21.42 1.77
C SER A 30 -9.51 21.15 0.85
N ARG A 31 -9.51 21.76 -0.35
CA ARG A 31 -10.47 21.47 -1.42
C ARG A 31 -10.53 19.98 -1.75
N SER A 32 -9.38 19.29 -1.78
CA SER A 32 -9.29 17.85 -2.05
C SER A 32 -10.09 17.01 -1.06
N SER A 33 -10.14 17.42 0.21
CA SER A 33 -10.89 16.72 1.25
C SER A 33 -12.40 16.74 1.00
N PHE A 34 -12.92 17.79 0.39
CA PHE A 34 -14.35 17.92 0.07
C PHE A 34 -14.77 17.00 -1.08
N TYR A 35 -13.92 16.86 -2.10
CA TYR A 35 -14.21 15.99 -3.25
C TYR A 35 -13.90 14.52 -3.00
N TYR A 36 -13.05 14.22 -2.03
CA TYR A 36 -12.68 12.83 -1.72
C TYR A 36 -13.90 12.05 -1.20
N LYS A 37 -14.27 10.99 -1.93
CA LYS A 37 -15.21 9.98 -1.47
C LYS A 37 -14.43 8.74 -1.04
N PRO A 38 -14.61 8.22 0.18
CA PRO A 38 -13.98 6.98 0.58
C PRO A 38 -14.46 5.84 -0.30
N VAL A 39 -13.52 5.09 -0.89
CA VAL A 39 -13.82 3.92 -1.73
C VAL A 39 -13.70 2.68 -0.88
N THR A 40 -14.77 1.89 -0.80
CA THR A 40 -14.77 0.58 -0.13
C THR A 40 -14.08 -0.46 -1.00
N GLN A 41 -13.56 -1.51 -0.37
CA GLN A 41 -12.99 -2.65 -1.11
C GLN A 41 -14.09 -3.40 -1.87
N SER A 42 -13.74 -3.95 -3.03
CA SER A 42 -14.65 -4.82 -3.79
C SER A 42 -14.89 -6.13 -3.05
N ARG A 43 -16.02 -6.79 -3.30
CA ARG A 43 -16.34 -8.11 -2.70
C ARG A 43 -15.24 -9.14 -2.96
N LEU A 44 -14.71 -9.18 -4.18
CA LEU A 44 -13.60 -10.05 -4.55
C LEU A 44 -12.34 -9.73 -3.73
N ASN A 45 -12.01 -8.44 -3.53
CA ASN A 45 -10.85 -8.09 -2.72
C ASN A 45 -11.01 -8.55 -1.27
N LEU A 46 -12.21 -8.46 -0.68
CA LEU A 46 -12.48 -8.96 0.67
C LEU A 46 -12.34 -10.47 0.78
N GLU A 47 -12.81 -11.21 -0.23
CA GLU A 47 -12.65 -12.66 -0.32
C GLU A 47 -11.17 -13.05 -0.45
N LEU A 48 -10.42 -12.38 -1.33
CA LEU A 48 -8.99 -12.59 -1.46
C LEU A 48 -8.24 -12.27 -0.16
N MET A 49 -8.61 -11.19 0.55
CA MET A 49 -8.01 -10.85 1.84
C MET A 49 -8.22 -11.97 2.87
N ARG A 50 -9.41 -12.60 2.91
CA ARG A 50 -9.67 -13.75 3.80
C ARG A 50 -8.79 -14.95 3.46
N LEU A 51 -8.72 -15.31 2.18
CA LEU A 51 -7.89 -16.43 1.73
C LEU A 51 -6.39 -16.18 1.98
N ILE A 52 -5.94 -14.94 1.77
CA ILE A 52 -4.55 -14.55 2.04
C ILE A 52 -4.26 -14.65 3.54
N ASP A 53 -5.19 -14.22 4.40
CA ASP A 53 -5.04 -14.30 5.86
C ASP A 53 -4.88 -15.77 6.32
N GLU A 54 -5.77 -16.64 5.85
CA GLU A 54 -5.72 -18.09 6.12
C GLU A 54 -4.39 -18.70 5.68
N GLU A 55 -3.96 -18.41 4.45
CA GLU A 55 -2.72 -18.95 3.89
C GLU A 55 -1.48 -18.39 4.61
N TYR A 56 -1.52 -17.13 5.04
CA TYR A 56 -0.43 -16.48 5.74
C TYR A 56 -0.25 -17.05 7.15
N MET A 57 -1.33 -17.47 7.82
CA MET A 57 -1.25 -18.17 9.12
C MET A 57 -0.54 -19.51 9.01
N LEU A 58 -0.73 -20.23 7.89
CA LEU A 58 -0.08 -21.51 7.63
C LEU A 58 1.36 -21.34 7.11
N HIS A 59 1.57 -20.38 6.22
CA HIS A 59 2.82 -20.20 5.47
C HIS A 59 3.27 -18.72 5.45
N PRO A 60 3.74 -18.16 6.57
CA PRO A 60 4.09 -16.74 6.69
C PRO A 60 5.27 -16.29 5.80
N TRP A 61 6.03 -17.23 5.23
CA TRP A 61 7.12 -16.94 4.28
C TRP A 61 6.62 -16.71 2.84
N LEU A 62 5.33 -16.89 2.55
CA LEU A 62 4.77 -16.64 1.22
C LEU A 62 4.54 -15.15 1.00
N GLY A 63 5.33 -14.59 0.09
CA GLY A 63 5.11 -13.24 -0.43
C GLY A 63 4.14 -13.21 -1.59
N VAL A 64 3.79 -11.99 -2.02
CA VAL A 64 2.89 -11.71 -3.16
C VAL A 64 3.10 -12.65 -4.35
N PRO A 65 4.32 -12.91 -4.86
CA PRO A 65 4.49 -13.78 -6.02
C PRO A 65 3.98 -15.22 -5.78
N ARG A 66 4.33 -15.81 -4.64
CA ARG A 66 3.93 -17.19 -4.31
C ARG A 66 2.45 -17.28 -3.96
N THR A 67 1.93 -16.31 -3.22
CA THR A 67 0.50 -16.24 -2.90
C THR A 67 -0.34 -16.04 -4.16
N THR A 68 0.16 -15.29 -5.15
CA THR A 68 -0.49 -15.19 -6.46
C THR A 68 -0.51 -16.55 -7.18
N THR A 69 0.59 -17.29 -7.13
CA THR A 69 0.66 -18.63 -7.72
C THR A 69 -0.32 -19.59 -7.04
N TRP A 70 -0.37 -19.59 -5.71
CA TRP A 70 -1.31 -20.41 -4.93
C TRP A 70 -2.77 -20.06 -5.23
N LEU A 71 -3.13 -18.77 -5.21
CA LEU A 71 -4.48 -18.33 -5.56
C LEU A 71 -4.90 -18.74 -6.99
N ARG A 72 -3.95 -18.79 -7.93
CA ARG A 72 -4.19 -19.23 -9.30
C ARG A 72 -4.33 -20.74 -9.45
N LYS A 73 -3.41 -21.50 -8.84
CA LYS A 73 -3.30 -22.95 -9.04
C LYS A 73 -4.21 -23.74 -8.11
N ASP A 74 -4.21 -23.41 -6.82
CA ASP A 74 -4.90 -24.16 -5.78
C ASP A 74 -6.33 -23.67 -5.58
N LYS A 75 -6.57 -22.37 -5.75
CA LYS A 75 -7.90 -21.75 -5.59
C LYS A 75 -8.58 -21.36 -6.90
N GLY A 76 -7.90 -21.50 -8.04
CA GLY A 76 -8.49 -21.31 -9.38
C GLY A 76 -8.76 -19.86 -9.81
N TYR A 77 -8.25 -18.85 -9.11
CA TYR A 77 -8.51 -17.44 -9.46
C TYR A 77 -7.61 -16.94 -10.59
N GLN A 78 -8.18 -16.28 -11.59
CA GLN A 78 -7.42 -15.60 -12.65
C GLN A 78 -7.10 -14.14 -12.27
N ILE A 79 -6.14 -13.95 -11.37
CA ILE A 79 -5.80 -12.64 -10.81
C ILE A 79 -4.37 -12.20 -11.15
N ASN A 80 -4.16 -10.91 -11.36
CA ASN A 80 -2.84 -10.32 -11.60
C ASN A 80 -2.13 -10.04 -10.25
N PRO A 81 -0.81 -10.29 -10.10
CA PRO A 81 -0.04 -9.91 -8.92
C PRO A 81 -0.24 -8.46 -8.46
N LYS A 82 -0.41 -7.52 -9.40
CA LYS A 82 -0.68 -6.10 -9.12
C LYS A 82 -1.97 -5.88 -8.31
N ARG A 83 -2.90 -6.83 -8.31
CA ARG A 83 -4.10 -6.81 -7.46
C ARG A 83 -3.79 -7.23 -6.02
N ILE A 84 -2.86 -8.17 -5.81
CA ILE A 84 -2.54 -8.73 -4.49
C ILE A 84 -1.60 -7.81 -3.71
N GLU A 85 -0.65 -7.14 -4.38
CA GLU A 85 0.30 -6.22 -3.74
C GLU A 85 -0.37 -5.16 -2.83
N PRO A 86 -1.38 -4.38 -3.28
CA PRO A 86 -2.04 -3.42 -2.41
C PRO A 86 -2.83 -4.08 -1.28
N LEU A 87 -3.34 -5.31 -1.46
CA LEU A 87 -4.04 -6.04 -0.40
C LEU A 87 -3.07 -6.43 0.71
N TYR A 88 -1.89 -6.95 0.35
CA TYR A 88 -0.81 -7.23 1.32
C TYR A 88 -0.43 -5.99 2.12
N ARG A 89 -0.27 -4.83 1.47
CA ARG A 89 0.04 -3.57 2.15
C ARG A 89 -1.10 -3.11 3.06
N LEU A 90 -2.35 -3.23 2.61
CA LEU A 90 -3.52 -2.85 3.38
C LEU A 90 -3.68 -3.71 4.65
N MET A 91 -3.38 -5.01 4.53
CA MET A 91 -3.39 -5.96 5.65
C MET A 91 -2.13 -5.87 6.53
N GLY A 92 -1.09 -5.12 6.11
CA GLY A 92 0.17 -5.02 6.84
C GLY A 92 1.04 -6.29 6.77
N LEU A 93 0.81 -7.15 5.78
CA LEU A 93 1.50 -8.43 5.63
C LEU A 93 2.82 -8.28 4.85
N SER A 94 3.81 -9.10 5.21
CA SER A 94 5.08 -9.19 4.50
C SER A 94 5.65 -10.60 4.63
N ALA A 95 6.29 -11.10 3.57
CA ALA A 95 6.90 -12.43 3.62
C ALA A 95 8.01 -12.49 4.69
N VAL A 96 7.89 -13.43 5.61
CA VAL A 96 8.93 -13.75 6.60
C VAL A 96 10.01 -14.59 5.91
N GLY A 97 10.97 -13.91 5.28
CA GLY A 97 12.09 -14.56 4.60
C GLY A 97 13.31 -13.66 4.52
N PRO A 98 14.51 -14.22 4.21
CA PRO A 98 15.72 -13.44 4.07
C PRO A 98 15.55 -12.42 2.93
N LYS A 99 15.68 -11.14 3.28
CA LYS A 99 15.67 -10.06 2.29
C LYS A 99 16.95 -10.12 1.45
N PRO A 100 16.94 -9.58 0.21
CA PRO A 100 18.15 -9.48 -0.58
C PRO A 100 19.29 -8.87 0.26
N ASN A 101 20.43 -9.56 0.31
CA ASN A 101 21.59 -9.06 1.02
C ASN A 101 22.17 -7.85 0.27
N THR A 102 21.68 -6.66 0.61
CA THR A 102 22.06 -5.36 0.03
C THR A 102 23.34 -4.79 0.63
N SER A 103 23.84 -5.35 1.75
CA SER A 103 25.07 -4.91 2.42
C SER A 103 26.35 -5.54 1.88
N LYS A 104 26.26 -6.56 1.01
CA LYS A 104 27.44 -7.12 0.34
C LYS A 104 28.07 -6.10 -0.63
N ARG A 105 29.29 -5.66 -0.31
CA ARG A 105 30.14 -4.84 -1.19
C ARG A 105 30.35 -5.55 -2.54
N GLY A 106 30.31 -4.81 -3.65
CA GLY A 106 30.53 -5.34 -5.01
C GLY A 106 29.29 -5.82 -5.78
N LYS A 107 28.07 -5.64 -5.25
CA LYS A 107 26.83 -5.89 -6.00
C LYS A 107 26.52 -4.74 -6.96
N GLY A 108 27.03 -4.84 -8.18
CA GLY A 108 26.79 -3.95 -9.31
C GLY A 108 28.03 -3.84 -10.18
N SER A 109 27.86 -3.78 -11.50
CA SER A 109 28.95 -3.62 -12.48
C SER A 109 29.80 -2.36 -12.29
N GLN A 110 29.41 -1.48 -11.36
CA GLN A 110 30.03 -0.17 -11.11
C GLN A 110 30.91 -0.11 -9.84
N HIS A 111 30.90 -1.11 -8.96
CA HIS A 111 31.74 -1.08 -7.75
C HIS A 111 33.00 -1.93 -7.92
N ARG A 112 34.03 -1.35 -8.55
CA ARG A 112 35.37 -1.95 -8.64
C ARG A 112 35.97 -2.08 -7.23
N VAL A 113 36.27 -3.32 -6.83
CA VAL A 113 36.98 -3.61 -5.58
C VAL A 113 38.47 -3.46 -5.85
N TYR A 114 39.08 -2.42 -5.28
CA TYR A 114 40.52 -2.18 -5.40
C TYR A 114 41.26 -2.99 -4.32
N LYS A 115 42.22 -3.83 -4.72
CA LYS A 115 43.20 -4.43 -3.80
C LYS A 115 44.03 -3.29 -3.23
N TYR A 116 44.07 -3.16 -1.90
CA TYR A 116 45.03 -2.28 -1.25
C TYR A 116 46.44 -2.88 -1.39
N LEU A 117 47.41 -2.02 -1.71
CA LEU A 117 48.84 -2.33 -1.70
C LEU A 117 49.40 -2.15 -0.29
N LEU A 118 48.76 -2.75 0.71
CA LEU A 118 49.44 -2.92 2.00
C LEU A 118 50.40 -4.09 1.81
N GLY A 119 51.62 -3.75 1.37
CA GLY A 119 52.73 -4.69 1.31
C GLY A 119 53.04 -5.27 2.69
N MET A 120 53.59 -6.47 2.66
CA MET A 120 54.09 -7.26 3.78
C MET A 120 54.98 -6.47 4.74
#